data_AF-A0A4Q5NKV8-F1
#
_entry.id   AF-A0A4Q5NKV8-F1
#
_cell.length_a   1.000
_cell.length_b   1.000
_cell.length_c   1.000
_cell.angle_alpha   90.00
_cell.angle_beta   90.00
_cell.angle_gamma   90.00
#
_symmetry.space_group_name_H-M   'P 1'
#
loop_
_entity.id
_entity.type
_entity.pdbx_description
1 polymer ?
#
loop_
_entity_poly.entity_id
_entity_poly.type
_entity_poly.pdbx_seq_one_letter_code
_entity_poly.pdbx_strand_id
1 'polypeptide(L)'
;MNLSTPRAIFAESGHFTAMHNALFDWVQPRLSLSAWSVLCVIVRRTRGWGKKYDAISYEQIKQATGIKSTATISKALTELLSEFPFGKPLLRRQRSCERSASCREATRYALNPRFELEADSSGGEQEPPVTDAESEPPHLDSGASDFEVPQVVRASDFEAPQPVRASENEDTKERPISYKVENYKCEHTHTSARAHFHTASTSVSSNDKPTPSPPSQLENPPLLESVCAATKRDLAVVSTRMKSQLLECARRLGLAGYRADQVERAVALWPYPTAPTPTQLLDNIGALLGARPASSRAKPSIPVAAPWGAPVAAVSTAYPPATASSATARPPRFECAADRKTRKWADWLGELSEA
;
A
#
# COMPACT_ATOMS: atom_id res chain seq x y z
N MET A 1 -20.06 -24.91 -37.63
CA MET A 1 -19.24 -24.04 -36.76
C MET A 1 -17.88 -23.91 -37.42
N ASN A 2 -17.57 -22.78 -38.04
CA ASN A 2 -16.23 -22.57 -38.61
C ASN A 2 -15.25 -22.48 -37.44
N LEU A 3 -14.43 -23.52 -37.27
CA LEU A 3 -13.34 -23.51 -36.31
C LEU A 3 -12.39 -22.40 -36.78
N SER A 4 -12.42 -21.28 -36.06
CA SER A 4 -11.49 -20.17 -36.25
C SER A 4 -10.07 -20.74 -36.24
N THR A 5 -9.34 -20.56 -37.33
CA THR A 5 -7.91 -20.90 -37.42
C THR A 5 -7.20 -20.33 -36.20
N PRO A 6 -6.36 -21.12 -35.49
CA PRO A 6 -5.62 -20.63 -34.34
C PRO A 6 -4.79 -19.42 -34.77
N ARG A 7 -5.06 -18.27 -34.16
CA ARG A 7 -4.30 -17.04 -34.42
C ARG A 7 -3.01 -17.09 -33.63
N ALA A 8 -1.89 -16.81 -34.29
CA ALA A 8 -0.61 -16.60 -33.63
C ALA A 8 -0.61 -15.19 -33.01
N ILE A 9 -1.25 -15.05 -31.84
CA ILE A 9 -1.52 -13.75 -31.17
C ILE A 9 -0.23 -12.93 -30.96
N PHE A 10 0.92 -13.60 -30.83
CA PHE A 10 2.23 -12.95 -30.67
C PHE A 10 2.96 -12.64 -31.98
N ALA A 11 2.53 -13.23 -33.11
CA ALA A 11 3.07 -12.94 -34.44
C ALA A 11 2.27 -11.83 -35.16
N GLU A 12 1.03 -11.57 -34.73
CA GLU A 12 0.20 -10.50 -35.27
C GLU A 12 0.72 -9.12 -34.83
N SER A 13 1.20 -8.33 -35.79
CA SER A 13 1.54 -6.92 -35.58
C SER A 13 0.28 -6.05 -35.53
N GLY A 14 0.24 -5.05 -34.63
CA GLY A 14 -0.76 -3.98 -34.66
C GLY A 14 -1.94 -4.09 -33.68
N HIS A 15 -1.98 -5.11 -32.83
CA HIS A 15 -3.04 -5.28 -31.82
C HIS A 15 -2.52 -5.30 -30.36
N PHE A 16 -1.52 -4.47 -30.06
CA PHE A 16 -0.93 -4.36 -28.73
C PHE A 16 -1.11 -2.97 -28.13
N THR A 17 -1.00 -2.88 -26.80
CA THR A 17 -0.97 -1.60 -26.08
C THR A 17 0.45 -1.36 -25.60
N ALA A 18 1.11 -0.32 -26.13
CA ALA A 18 2.46 0.04 -25.71
C ALA A 18 2.46 0.50 -24.25
N MET A 19 3.34 -0.10 -23.45
CA MET A 19 3.60 0.25 -22.05
C MET A 19 5.08 0.52 -21.89
N HIS A 20 5.43 1.44 -20.98
CA HIS A 20 6.83 1.75 -20.70
C HIS A 20 7.46 0.62 -19.89
N ASN A 21 8.68 0.18 -20.24
CA ASN A 21 9.33 -0.96 -19.59
C ASN A 21 9.48 -0.79 -18.07
N ALA A 22 9.74 0.45 -17.63
CA ALA A 22 9.79 0.78 -16.20
C ALA A 22 8.54 0.39 -15.38
N LEU A 23 7.36 0.22 -16.01
CA LEU A 23 6.19 -0.32 -15.31
C LEU A 23 6.38 -1.78 -14.90
N PHE A 24 7.02 -2.58 -15.75
CA PHE A 24 7.33 -3.98 -15.43
C PHE A 24 8.48 -4.06 -14.42
N ASP A 25 9.51 -3.23 -14.56
CA ASP A 25 10.70 -3.32 -13.72
C ASP A 25 10.46 -2.76 -12.31
N TRP A 26 9.77 -1.62 -12.19
CA TRP A 26 9.64 -0.89 -10.93
C TRP A 26 8.26 -0.99 -10.30
N VAL A 27 7.20 -0.98 -11.12
CA VAL A 27 5.82 -0.91 -10.61
C VAL A 27 5.27 -2.29 -10.31
N GLN A 28 5.44 -3.26 -11.22
CA GLN A 28 4.91 -4.61 -11.07
C GLN A 28 5.38 -5.32 -9.78
N PRO A 29 6.67 -5.30 -9.37
CA PRO A 29 7.12 -6.03 -8.18
C PRO A 29 6.62 -5.43 -6.86
N ARG A 30 6.28 -4.14 -6.87
CA ARG A 30 5.86 -3.38 -5.69
C ARG A 30 4.33 -3.36 -5.51
N LEU A 31 3.57 -3.78 -6.53
CA LEU A 31 2.11 -3.87 -6.48
C LEU A 31 1.62 -5.29 -6.17
N SER A 32 0.44 -5.38 -5.56
CA SER A 32 -0.27 -6.65 -5.49
C SER A 32 -0.67 -7.14 -6.88
N LEU A 33 -0.68 -8.48 -7.08
CA LEU A 33 -1.07 -9.10 -8.35
C LEU A 33 -2.47 -8.66 -8.82
N SER A 34 -3.38 -8.44 -7.87
CA SER A 34 -4.72 -7.92 -8.17
C SER A 34 -4.68 -6.47 -8.64
N ALA A 35 -3.88 -5.61 -8.00
CA ALA A 35 -3.69 -4.23 -8.43
C ALA A 35 -3.04 -4.14 -9.81
N TRP A 36 -2.01 -4.95 -10.08
CA TRP A 36 -1.37 -5.04 -11.39
C TRP A 36 -2.37 -5.44 -12.50
N SER A 37 -3.18 -6.47 -12.27
CA SER A 37 -4.21 -6.91 -13.22
C SER A 37 -5.25 -5.81 -13.50
N VAL A 38 -5.72 -5.12 -12.46
CA VAL A 38 -6.64 -3.98 -12.59
C VAL A 38 -5.99 -2.82 -13.35
N LEU A 39 -4.72 -2.52 -13.09
CA LEU A 39 -3.95 -1.50 -13.80
C LEU A 39 -3.88 -1.81 -15.29
N CYS A 40 -3.54 -3.04 -15.68
CA CYS A 40 -3.50 -3.47 -17.08
C CYS A 40 -4.84 -3.27 -17.80
N VAL A 41 -5.97 -3.58 -17.15
CA VAL A 41 -7.30 -3.35 -17.71
C VAL A 41 -7.55 -1.86 -17.95
N ILE A 42 -7.18 -1.00 -16.99
CA ILE A 42 -7.35 0.45 -17.11
C ILE A 42 -6.46 1.01 -18.22
N VAL A 43 -5.19 0.59 -18.30
CA VAL A 43 -4.26 0.99 -19.38
C VAL A 43 -4.82 0.57 -20.75
N ARG A 44 -5.33 -0.66 -20.86
CA ARG A 44 -5.91 -1.17 -22.11
C ARG A 44 -7.15 -0.41 -22.54
N ARG A 45 -8.00 0.01 -21.59
CA ARG A 45 -9.25 0.78 -21.82
C ARG A 45 -9.01 2.26 -22.11
N THR A 46 -7.95 2.83 -21.57
CA THR A 46 -7.57 4.24 -21.76
C THR A 46 -6.59 4.39 -22.93
N ARG A 47 -5.30 4.16 -22.69
CA ARG A 47 -4.22 4.30 -23.67
C ARG A 47 -4.42 3.40 -24.89
N GLY A 48 -4.90 2.16 -24.68
CA GLY A 48 -5.19 1.23 -25.77
C GLY A 48 -6.36 1.63 -26.68
N TRP A 49 -7.10 2.70 -26.36
CA TRP A 49 -8.16 3.28 -27.19
C TRP A 49 -7.94 4.78 -27.47
N GLY A 50 -6.75 5.32 -27.16
CA GLY A 50 -6.47 6.76 -27.32
C GLY A 50 -7.30 7.68 -26.41
N LYS A 51 -7.87 7.16 -25.31
CA LYS A 51 -8.72 7.93 -24.39
C LYS A 51 -7.92 8.41 -23.18
N LYS A 52 -8.15 9.66 -22.76
CA LYS A 52 -7.55 10.24 -21.54
C LYS A 52 -8.19 9.71 -20.26
N TYR A 53 -9.50 9.48 -20.28
CA TYR A 53 -10.30 8.95 -19.18
C TYR A 53 -11.30 7.94 -19.74
N ASP A 54 -11.66 6.94 -18.93
CA ASP A 54 -12.74 6.02 -19.26
C ASP A 54 -13.63 5.77 -18.04
N ALA A 55 -14.93 5.59 -18.29
CA ALA A 55 -15.90 5.24 -17.26
C ALA A 55 -15.95 3.71 -17.17
N ILE A 56 -15.31 3.16 -16.14
CA ILE A 56 -15.16 1.71 -16.00
C ILE A 56 -15.95 1.24 -14.79
N SER A 57 -16.97 0.41 -15.01
CA SER A 57 -17.76 -0.19 -13.94
C SER A 57 -16.99 -1.30 -13.23
N TYR A 58 -17.35 -1.60 -11.97
CA TYR A 58 -16.76 -2.72 -11.24
C TYR A 58 -16.99 -4.05 -11.98
N GLU A 59 -18.14 -4.22 -12.62
CA GLU A 59 -18.47 -5.43 -13.40
C GLU A 59 -17.55 -5.60 -14.62
N GLN A 60 -17.25 -4.52 -15.32
CA GLN A 60 -16.28 -4.55 -16.42
C GLN A 60 -14.89 -4.95 -15.94
N ILE A 61 -14.45 -4.45 -14.78
CA ILE A 61 -13.18 -4.86 -14.17
C ILE A 61 -13.21 -6.34 -13.79
N LYS A 62 -14.30 -6.82 -13.17
CA LYS A 62 -14.46 -8.25 -12.82
C LYS A 62 -14.38 -9.15 -14.04
N GLN A 63 -15.09 -8.80 -15.11
CA GLN A 63 -15.13 -9.57 -16.35
C GLN A 63 -13.76 -9.60 -17.03
N ALA A 64 -13.05 -8.47 -17.06
CA ALA A 64 -11.74 -8.38 -17.72
C ALA A 64 -10.61 -9.04 -16.92
N THR A 65 -10.65 -8.95 -15.58
CA THR A 65 -9.60 -9.51 -14.70
C THR A 65 -9.88 -10.95 -14.25
N GLY A 66 -11.13 -11.42 -14.33
CA GLY A 66 -11.56 -12.69 -13.74
C GLY A 66 -11.74 -12.66 -12.21
N ILE A 67 -11.51 -11.52 -11.56
CA ILE A 67 -11.64 -11.40 -10.10
C ILE A 67 -13.13 -11.37 -9.72
N LYS A 68 -13.60 -12.37 -8.97
CA LYS A 68 -15.02 -12.48 -8.56
C LYS A 68 -15.41 -11.47 -7.48
N SER A 69 -14.49 -11.17 -6.56
CA SER A 69 -14.74 -10.36 -5.36
C SER A 69 -14.68 -8.85 -5.65
N THR A 70 -15.75 -8.13 -5.34
CA THR A 70 -15.78 -6.65 -5.35
C THR A 70 -14.80 -6.06 -4.34
N ALA A 71 -14.66 -6.70 -3.17
CA ALA A 71 -13.79 -6.21 -2.10
C ALA A 71 -12.32 -6.23 -2.53
N THR A 72 -11.90 -7.27 -3.25
CA THR A 72 -10.54 -7.37 -3.80
C THR A 72 -10.28 -6.29 -4.85
N ILE A 73 -11.24 -6.02 -5.74
CA ILE A 73 -11.13 -4.93 -6.72
C ILE A 73 -11.08 -3.57 -6.04
N SER A 74 -11.90 -3.36 -5.01
CA SER A 74 -11.89 -2.11 -4.22
C SER A 74 -10.54 -1.89 -3.54
N LYS A 75 -9.95 -2.95 -2.96
CA LYS A 75 -8.61 -2.90 -2.36
C LYS A 75 -7.54 -2.59 -3.42
N ALA A 76 -7.59 -3.27 -4.56
CA ALA A 76 -6.69 -3.03 -5.70
C ALA A 76 -6.79 -1.58 -6.23
N LEU A 77 -8.00 -1.06 -6.41
CA LEU A 77 -8.20 0.34 -6.83
C LEU A 77 -7.71 1.33 -5.76
N THR A 78 -7.88 1.00 -4.48
CA THR A 78 -7.37 1.84 -3.39
C THR A 78 -5.85 1.89 -3.39
N GLU A 79 -5.18 0.76 -3.64
CA GLU A 79 -3.73 0.67 -3.79
C GLU A 79 -3.21 1.50 -4.97
N LEU A 80 -3.91 1.47 -6.12
CA LEU A 80 -3.54 2.26 -7.30
C LEU A 80 -3.82 3.77 -7.15
N LEU A 81 -4.78 4.13 -6.29
CA LEU A 81 -5.13 5.52 -5.98
C LEU A 81 -4.35 6.08 -4.78
N SER A 82 -3.71 5.22 -3.98
CA SER A 82 -2.87 5.66 -2.87
C SER A 82 -1.50 6.12 -3.38
N GLU A 83 -0.86 6.98 -2.59
CA GLU A 83 0.50 7.45 -2.86
C GLU A 83 1.54 6.36 -2.57
N PHE A 84 1.28 5.50 -1.60
CA PHE A 84 2.15 4.36 -1.29
C PHE A 84 1.96 3.24 -2.33
N PRO A 85 3.03 2.59 -2.83
CA PRO A 85 4.44 2.65 -2.41
C PRO A 85 5.34 3.67 -3.16
N PHE A 86 4.80 4.50 -4.05
CA PHE A 86 5.60 5.29 -5.00
C PHE A 86 5.68 6.80 -4.67
N GLY A 87 5.08 7.25 -3.57
CA GLY A 87 4.93 8.67 -3.21
C GLY A 87 3.91 9.45 -4.06
N LYS A 88 3.46 8.91 -5.20
CA LYS A 88 2.48 9.51 -6.12
C LYS A 88 1.47 8.44 -6.57
N PRO A 89 0.18 8.77 -6.73
CA PRO A 89 -0.81 7.81 -7.17
C PRO A 89 -0.63 7.47 -8.65
N LEU A 90 -0.76 6.19 -9.01
CA LEU A 90 -0.70 5.72 -10.40
C LEU A 90 -1.94 6.12 -11.19
N LEU A 91 -3.09 6.18 -10.52
CA LEU A 91 -4.37 6.54 -11.10
C LEU A 91 -4.91 7.86 -10.57
N ARG A 92 -5.72 8.53 -11.40
CA ARG A 92 -6.58 9.63 -10.99
C ARG A 92 -8.02 9.19 -11.07
N ARG A 93 -8.76 9.44 -9.99
CA ARG A 93 -10.22 9.29 -9.96
C ARG A 93 -10.86 10.63 -10.26
N GLN A 94 -11.60 10.72 -11.36
CA GLN A 94 -12.44 11.87 -11.64
C GLN A 94 -13.83 11.60 -11.06
N ARG A 95 -14.16 12.30 -9.98
CA ARG A 95 -15.54 12.38 -9.51
C ARG A 95 -16.24 13.41 -10.39
N SER A 96 -17.33 13.01 -11.05
CA SER A 96 -18.22 13.98 -11.65
C SER A 96 -18.77 14.88 -10.55
N CYS A 97 -18.78 16.18 -10.83
CA CYS A 97 -19.29 17.20 -9.91
C CYS A 97 -20.80 17.37 -9.99
N GLU A 98 -21.49 16.63 -10.86
CA GLU A 98 -22.94 16.64 -10.96
C GLU A 98 -23.52 15.91 -9.74
N ARG A 99 -23.80 16.70 -8.70
CA ARG A 99 -24.48 16.30 -7.46
C ARG A 99 -25.96 15.97 -7.72
N SER A 100 -26.25 15.14 -8.73
CA SER A 100 -27.58 14.57 -8.84
C SER A 100 -27.67 13.43 -7.83
N ALA A 101 -28.44 13.63 -6.76
CA ALA A 101 -28.61 12.66 -5.67
C ALA A 101 -29.14 11.29 -6.14
N SER A 102 -29.67 11.20 -7.36
CA SER A 102 -30.20 9.97 -7.95
C SER A 102 -29.24 9.22 -8.87
N CYS A 103 -28.12 9.81 -9.29
CA CYS A 103 -27.24 9.19 -10.26
C CYS A 103 -26.04 8.52 -9.58
N ARG A 104 -26.05 7.18 -9.50
CA ARG A 104 -24.84 6.39 -9.23
C ARG A 104 -23.96 6.43 -10.47
N GLU A 105 -23.31 7.57 -10.69
CA GLU A 105 -22.45 7.74 -11.86
C GLU A 105 -21.26 6.78 -11.79
N ALA A 106 -20.98 6.15 -12.93
CA ALA A 106 -19.82 5.30 -13.08
C ALA A 106 -18.56 6.12 -12.76
N THR A 107 -17.73 5.60 -11.86
CA THR A 107 -16.48 6.26 -11.50
C THR A 107 -15.56 6.29 -12.72
N ARG A 108 -15.08 7.48 -13.08
CA ARG A 108 -14.14 7.66 -14.19
C ARG A 108 -12.71 7.53 -13.67
N TYR A 109 -11.92 6.71 -14.35
CA TYR A 109 -10.51 6.49 -14.04
C TYR A 109 -9.63 6.98 -15.21
N ALA A 110 -8.48 7.54 -14.86
CA ALA A 110 -7.45 7.95 -15.80
C ALA A 110 -6.07 7.59 -15.26
N LEU A 111 -5.11 7.31 -16.14
CA LEU A 111 -3.71 7.20 -15.76
C LEU A 111 -3.21 8.57 -15.27
N ASN A 112 -2.34 8.60 -14.26
CA ASN A 112 -1.74 9.85 -13.81
C ASN A 112 -0.58 10.23 -14.75
N PRO A 113 -0.70 11.30 -15.57
CA PRO A 113 0.37 11.69 -16.49
C PRO A 113 1.57 12.32 -15.78
N ARG A 114 1.44 12.66 -14.49
CA ARG A 114 2.51 13.21 -13.64
C ARG A 114 3.18 12.14 -12.79
N PHE A 115 2.94 10.87 -13.10
CA PHE A 115 3.63 9.79 -12.43
C PHE A 115 5.06 9.74 -12.96
N GLU A 116 5.99 10.15 -12.11
CA GLU A 116 7.44 10.11 -12.38
C GLU A 116 8.01 9.04 -11.46
N LEU A 117 8.80 8.13 -12.04
CA LEU A 117 9.59 7.19 -11.27
C LEU A 117 10.91 7.89 -10.95
N GLU A 118 11.15 8.17 -9.67
CA GLU A 118 12.50 8.41 -9.23
C GLU A 118 13.21 7.06 -9.32
N ALA A 119 14.01 6.88 -10.36
CA ALA A 119 14.91 5.76 -10.43
C ALA A 119 15.89 5.98 -9.28
N ASP A 120 15.74 5.19 -8.22
CA ASP A 120 16.64 5.16 -7.08
C ASP A 120 18.04 4.89 -7.65
N SER A 121 18.79 5.95 -7.95
CA SER A 121 20.13 5.90 -8.56
C SER A 121 21.16 5.37 -7.55
N SER A 122 20.69 4.83 -6.42
CA SER A 122 21.46 4.16 -5.39
C SER A 122 21.91 2.76 -5.80
N GLY A 123 21.50 2.27 -6.98
CA GLY A 123 22.28 1.27 -7.69
C GLY A 123 23.57 1.94 -8.13
N GLY A 124 24.55 2.03 -7.22
CA GLY A 124 25.89 2.44 -7.56
C GLY A 124 26.30 1.65 -8.79
N GLU A 125 26.72 2.37 -9.83
CA GLU A 125 27.58 1.82 -10.85
C GLU A 125 28.76 1.21 -10.09
N GLN A 126 28.63 -0.06 -9.74
CA GLN A 126 29.79 -0.92 -9.65
C GLN A 126 30.21 -1.03 -11.11
N GLU A 127 30.98 -0.01 -11.53
CA GLU A 127 31.84 -0.10 -12.69
C GLU A 127 32.39 -1.53 -12.64
N PRO A 128 32.10 -2.37 -13.65
CA PRO A 128 32.62 -3.73 -13.64
C PRO A 128 34.11 -3.56 -13.35
N PRO A 129 34.66 -4.24 -12.32
CA PRO A 129 36.03 -4.02 -11.94
C PRO A 129 36.84 -4.16 -13.21
N VAL A 130 37.47 -3.05 -13.62
CA VAL A 130 38.40 -3.04 -14.74
C VAL A 130 39.56 -3.88 -14.25
N THR A 131 39.42 -5.20 -14.39
CA THR A 131 40.53 -6.11 -14.27
C THR A 131 41.33 -5.84 -15.51
N ASP A 132 42.29 -4.92 -15.38
CA ASP A 132 43.50 -4.84 -16.18
C ASP A 132 44.24 -6.17 -16.03
N ALA A 133 43.67 -7.23 -16.59
CA ALA A 133 44.35 -8.49 -16.84
C ALA A 133 44.88 -8.38 -18.26
N GLU A 134 46.03 -7.72 -18.34
CA GLU A 134 47.01 -7.84 -19.40
C GLU A 134 47.48 -9.30 -19.44
N SER A 135 46.62 -10.22 -19.91
CA SER A 135 47.04 -11.57 -20.29
C SER A 135 47.40 -11.55 -21.77
N GLU A 136 48.71 -11.51 -22.02
CA GLU A 136 49.30 -11.80 -23.31
C GLU A 136 48.64 -13.05 -23.94
N PRO A 137 48.32 -13.02 -25.25
CA PRO A 137 47.76 -14.18 -25.92
C PRO A 137 48.81 -15.29 -25.98
N PRO A 138 48.51 -16.53 -25.52
CA PRO A 138 49.36 -17.65 -25.79
C PRO A 138 49.36 -17.92 -27.29
N HIS A 139 50.55 -17.86 -27.87
CA HIS A 139 50.87 -18.37 -29.20
C HIS A 139 50.33 -19.80 -29.34
N LEU A 140 49.20 -19.96 -30.03
CA LEU A 140 48.68 -21.27 -30.41
C LEU A 140 49.14 -21.56 -31.83
N ASP A 141 49.94 -22.62 -31.88
CA ASP A 141 50.60 -23.18 -33.04
C ASP A 141 49.58 -23.61 -34.10
N SER A 142 49.96 -23.32 -35.34
CA SER A 142 49.31 -23.65 -36.59
C SER A 142 49.12 -25.16 -36.77
N GLY A 143 47.93 -25.66 -36.45
CA GLY A 143 47.43 -26.98 -36.83
C GLY A 143 46.26 -26.84 -37.78
N ALA A 144 46.52 -26.98 -39.08
CA ALA A 144 45.50 -26.99 -40.13
C ALA A 144 44.48 -28.10 -39.91
N SER A 145 43.20 -27.73 -39.76
CA SER A 145 42.08 -28.63 -40.05
C SER A 145 40.99 -27.83 -40.74
N ASP A 146 40.72 -28.22 -41.99
CA ASP A 146 39.64 -27.74 -42.83
C ASP A 146 38.30 -27.85 -42.10
N PHE A 147 37.80 -26.73 -41.60
CA PHE A 147 36.41 -26.59 -41.19
C PHE A 147 35.81 -25.49 -42.06
N GLU A 148 35.01 -25.91 -43.04
CA GLU A 148 34.25 -25.00 -43.90
C GLU A 148 33.30 -24.15 -43.04
N VAL A 149 33.70 -22.90 -42.82
CA VAL A 149 32.85 -21.86 -42.24
C VAL A 149 31.76 -21.53 -43.27
N PRO A 150 30.47 -21.64 -42.93
CA PRO A 150 29.40 -21.18 -43.81
C PRO A 150 29.58 -19.69 -44.08
N GLN A 151 29.60 -19.31 -45.36
CA GLN A 151 29.78 -17.94 -45.79
C GLN A 151 28.82 -17.01 -45.04
N VAL A 152 29.41 -16.12 -44.24
CA VAL A 152 28.73 -14.95 -43.71
C VAL A 152 28.34 -14.10 -44.90
N VAL A 153 27.05 -14.14 -45.23
CA VAL A 153 26.44 -13.32 -46.27
C VAL A 153 26.67 -11.86 -45.88
N ARG A 154 27.42 -11.17 -46.74
CA ARG A 154 27.77 -9.76 -46.63
C ARG A 154 26.49 -8.93 -46.49
N ALA A 155 26.39 -8.15 -45.42
CA ALA A 155 25.27 -7.23 -45.15
C ALA A 155 25.27 -5.98 -46.05
N SER A 156 25.67 -6.11 -47.32
CA SER A 156 25.69 -5.03 -48.31
C SER A 156 24.53 -5.09 -49.32
N ASP A 157 23.65 -6.10 -49.22
CA ASP A 157 22.49 -6.27 -50.12
C ASP A 157 21.14 -5.92 -49.46
N PHE A 158 21.14 -5.24 -48.32
CA PHE A 158 19.89 -4.70 -47.76
C PHE A 158 19.53 -3.40 -48.50
N GLU A 159 18.90 -3.59 -49.66
CA GLU A 159 18.28 -2.54 -50.46
C GLU A 159 17.36 -1.71 -49.57
N ALA A 160 17.70 -0.42 -49.42
CA ALA A 160 16.92 0.51 -48.63
C ALA A 160 15.48 0.51 -49.16
N PRO A 161 14.46 0.33 -48.28
CA PRO A 161 13.07 0.31 -48.72
C PRO A 161 12.77 1.63 -49.43
N GLN A 162 12.44 1.54 -50.72
CA GLN A 162 12.02 2.71 -51.49
C GLN A 162 10.82 3.36 -50.80
N PRO A 163 10.74 4.70 -50.77
CA PRO A 163 9.59 5.40 -50.25
C PRO A 163 8.37 4.99 -51.08
N VAL A 164 7.51 4.19 -50.47
CA VAL A 164 6.23 3.79 -51.05
C VAL A 164 5.46 5.07 -51.32
N ARG A 165 5.27 5.39 -52.61
CA ARG A 165 4.38 6.47 -53.06
C ARG A 165 3.07 6.34 -52.31
N ALA A 166 2.68 7.42 -51.64
CA ALA A 166 1.32 7.60 -51.16
C ALA A 166 0.38 7.53 -52.37
N SER A 167 -0.16 6.35 -52.63
CA SER A 167 -1.31 6.19 -53.49
C SER A 167 -2.51 6.70 -52.69
N GLU A 168 -3.04 7.83 -53.14
CA GLU A 168 -4.35 8.34 -52.78
C GLU A 168 -5.40 7.26 -53.09
N ASN A 169 -5.69 6.41 -52.11
CA ASN A 169 -6.90 5.62 -52.11
C ASN A 169 -7.94 6.38 -51.29
N GLU A 170 -8.74 7.17 -52.01
CA GLU A 170 -10.08 7.49 -51.59
C GLU A 170 -10.86 6.19 -51.26
N ASP A 171 -11.81 6.32 -50.34
CA ASP A 171 -12.86 5.35 -50.08
C ASP A 171 -12.52 4.17 -49.15
N THR A 172 -12.04 4.49 -47.95
CA THR A 172 -12.33 3.64 -46.77
C THR A 172 -13.42 4.30 -45.95
N LYS A 173 -14.68 4.04 -46.30
CA LYS A 173 -15.82 4.23 -45.40
C LYS A 173 -15.54 3.51 -44.09
N GLU A 174 -15.12 4.28 -43.09
CA GLU A 174 -15.09 3.86 -41.70
C GLU A 174 -16.49 3.34 -41.34
N ARG A 175 -16.63 2.02 -41.25
CA ARG A 175 -17.80 1.44 -40.61
C ARG A 175 -17.61 1.66 -39.11
N PRO A 176 -18.43 2.50 -38.46
CA PRO A 176 -18.38 2.60 -37.01
C PRO A 176 -18.67 1.20 -36.45
N ILE A 177 -17.73 0.67 -35.66
CA ILE A 177 -17.99 -0.49 -34.82
C ILE A 177 -19.00 -0.03 -33.77
N SER A 178 -20.28 -0.13 -34.14
CA SER A 178 -21.42 0.12 -33.29
C SER A 178 -21.47 -0.96 -32.22
N TYR A 179 -20.84 -0.70 -31.08
CA TYR A 179 -21.25 -1.37 -29.85
C TYR A 179 -22.70 -0.95 -29.57
N LYS A 180 -23.64 -1.91 -29.64
CA LYS A 180 -24.96 -1.75 -29.04
C LYS A 180 -24.73 -1.42 -27.56
N VAL A 181 -24.87 -0.15 -27.21
CA VAL A 181 -25.12 0.25 -25.83
C VAL A 181 -26.53 -0.23 -25.56
N GLU A 182 -26.67 -1.46 -25.08
CA GLU A 182 -27.90 -1.90 -24.46
C GLU A 182 -28.11 -0.99 -23.25
N ASN A 183 -29.00 -0.01 -23.43
CA ASN A 183 -29.54 0.80 -22.36
C ASN A 183 -30.12 -0.16 -21.32
N TYR A 184 -29.40 -0.35 -20.21
CA TYR A 184 -29.98 -0.97 -19.02
C TYR A 184 -31.06 -0.04 -18.48
N LYS A 185 -32.27 -0.20 -19.01
CA LYS A 185 -33.50 0.36 -18.47
C LYS A 185 -33.77 -0.40 -17.18
N CYS A 186 -33.29 0.13 -16.06
CA CYS A 186 -33.57 -0.41 -14.74
C CYS A 186 -35.02 -0.03 -14.38
N GLU A 187 -35.98 -0.82 -14.87
CA GLU A 187 -37.37 -0.74 -14.44
C GLU A 187 -37.47 -1.37 -13.05
N HIS A 188 -37.42 -0.52 -12.02
CA HIS A 188 -37.92 -0.88 -10.69
C HIS A 188 -39.27 -0.20 -10.50
N THR A 189 -40.34 -0.89 -10.92
CA THR A 189 -41.69 -0.61 -10.47
C THR A 189 -41.82 -1.09 -9.02
N HIS A 190 -41.43 -0.26 -8.06
CA HIS A 190 -41.93 -0.40 -6.70
C HIS A 190 -43.25 0.36 -6.58
N THR A 191 -44.33 -0.40 -6.74
CA THR A 191 -45.69 -0.03 -6.37
C THR A 191 -45.73 0.24 -4.86
N SER A 192 -45.60 1.51 -4.47
CA SER A 192 -45.80 1.93 -3.09
C SER A 192 -47.30 2.09 -2.84
N ALA A 193 -47.92 1.03 -2.32
CA ALA A 193 -49.27 1.08 -1.78
C ALA A 193 -49.31 2.01 -0.56
N ARG A 194 -49.92 3.18 -0.74
CA ARG A 194 -50.22 4.17 0.28
C ARG A 194 -51.45 3.71 1.06
N ALA A 195 -51.24 2.94 2.13
CA ALA A 195 -52.30 2.64 3.08
C ALA A 195 -52.49 3.84 4.01
N HIS A 196 -53.67 4.45 3.91
CA HIS A 196 -54.21 5.41 4.87
C HIS A 196 -54.39 4.71 6.22
N PHE A 197 -53.74 5.21 7.28
CA PHE A 197 -54.12 4.90 8.64
C PHE A 197 -54.59 6.17 9.34
N HIS A 198 -55.80 6.06 9.88
CA HIS A 198 -56.55 7.09 10.57
C HIS A 198 -55.83 7.59 11.82
N THR A 199 -55.94 8.90 12.01
CA THR A 199 -55.76 9.63 13.26
C THR A 199 -56.64 9.05 14.37
N ALA A 200 -56.03 8.61 15.46
CA ALA A 200 -56.69 8.52 16.77
C ALA A 200 -55.74 9.10 17.82
N SER A 201 -56.17 10.22 18.38
CA SER A 201 -55.61 10.86 19.56
C SER A 201 -55.76 9.95 20.77
N THR A 202 -54.67 9.68 21.50
CA THR A 202 -54.77 9.29 22.90
C THR A 202 -53.65 9.93 23.72
N SER A 203 -54.10 10.49 24.82
CA SER A 203 -53.44 11.27 25.86
C SER A 203 -52.31 10.56 26.62
N VAL A 204 -51.33 11.38 27.02
CA VAL A 204 -50.68 11.44 28.35
C VAL A 204 -50.29 10.10 29.00
N SER A 205 -48.98 9.81 29.03
CA SER A 205 -48.36 9.22 30.21
C SER A 205 -46.86 9.56 30.28
N SER A 206 -46.54 10.38 31.26
CA SER A 206 -45.22 10.77 31.71
C SER A 206 -44.44 9.56 32.24
N ASN A 207 -43.27 9.28 31.65
CA ASN A 207 -42.18 8.56 32.31
C ASN A 207 -40.85 8.96 31.65
N ASP A 208 -40.38 10.16 32.02
CA ASP A 208 -39.02 10.61 31.74
C ASP A 208 -38.04 9.75 32.56
N LYS A 209 -37.45 8.76 31.91
CA LYS A 209 -36.24 8.10 32.39
C LYS A 209 -35.05 8.92 31.89
N PRO A 210 -34.24 9.54 32.79
CA PRO A 210 -33.12 10.36 32.36
C PRO A 210 -32.13 9.50 31.57
N THR A 211 -31.96 9.84 30.30
CA THR A 211 -30.91 9.26 29.46
C THR A 211 -29.58 9.81 30.00
N PRO A 212 -28.64 8.97 30.47
CA PRO A 212 -27.37 9.47 30.96
C PRO A 212 -26.64 10.12 29.78
N SER A 213 -26.40 11.43 29.89
CA SER A 213 -25.54 12.18 28.98
C SER A 213 -24.18 11.45 28.91
N PRO A 214 -23.59 11.24 27.72
CA PRO A 214 -22.25 10.69 27.64
C PRO A 214 -21.31 11.62 28.42
N PRO A 215 -20.45 11.08 29.31
CA PRO A 215 -19.63 11.89 30.19
C PRO A 215 -18.66 12.72 29.34
N SER A 216 -18.94 14.02 29.23
CA SER A 216 -18.10 15.06 28.64
C SER A 216 -16.81 15.34 29.42
N GLN A 217 -16.42 14.43 30.32
CA GLN A 217 -15.30 14.60 31.26
C GLN A 217 -14.11 13.67 30.99
N LEU A 218 -14.09 12.93 29.88
CA LEU A 218 -12.98 12.02 29.54
C LEU A 218 -12.01 12.56 28.48
N GLU A 219 -12.07 13.86 28.21
CA GLU A 219 -11.02 14.53 27.47
C GLU A 219 -9.91 14.88 28.46
N ASN A 220 -8.86 14.07 28.50
CA ASN A 220 -7.61 14.39 29.19
C ASN A 220 -6.71 15.14 28.19
N PRO A 221 -6.76 16.49 28.10
CA PRO A 221 -5.98 17.26 27.16
C PRO A 221 -4.48 16.94 27.16
N PRO A 222 -3.78 16.77 28.31
CA PRO A 222 -2.34 16.51 28.28
C PRO A 222 -2.00 15.18 27.61
N LEU A 223 -2.86 14.17 27.74
CA LEU A 223 -2.63 12.86 27.13
C LEU A 223 -2.80 12.92 25.61
N LEU A 224 -3.76 13.71 25.13
CA LEU A 224 -3.97 13.93 23.70
C LEU A 224 -2.77 14.66 23.08
N GLU A 225 -2.25 15.69 23.76
CA GLU A 225 -1.06 16.42 23.33
C GLU A 225 0.17 15.51 23.23
N SER A 226 0.44 14.68 24.25
CA SER A 226 1.54 13.72 24.20
C SER A 226 1.37 12.67 23.09
N VAL A 227 0.15 12.21 22.79
CA VAL A 227 -0.11 11.30 21.65
C VAL A 227 0.09 11.99 20.30
N CYS A 228 -0.27 13.27 20.17
CA CYS A 228 -0.01 14.05 18.97
C CYS A 228 1.50 14.27 18.74
N ALA A 229 2.23 14.62 19.81
CA ALA A 229 3.68 14.74 19.80
C ALA A 229 4.37 13.40 19.44
N ALA A 230 3.93 12.30 20.07
CA ALA A 230 4.40 10.94 19.83
C ALA A 230 4.31 10.53 18.36
N THR A 231 3.20 10.88 17.72
CA THR A 231 2.91 10.52 16.32
C THR A 231 3.44 11.55 15.33
N LYS A 232 4.08 12.64 15.80
CA LYS A 232 4.52 13.81 15.02
C LYS A 232 3.40 14.39 14.15
N ARG A 233 2.20 14.55 14.72
CA ARG A 233 1.02 15.08 14.03
C ARG A 233 0.52 16.33 14.74
N ASP A 234 0.29 17.39 13.97
CA ASP A 234 -0.37 18.61 14.46
C ASP A 234 -1.90 18.46 14.36
N LEU A 235 -2.58 18.52 15.51
CA LEU A 235 -4.03 18.39 15.62
C LEU A 235 -4.80 19.40 14.76
N ALA A 236 -4.22 20.58 14.47
CA ALA A 236 -4.84 21.58 13.60
C ALA A 236 -4.91 21.11 12.14
N VAL A 237 -3.86 20.43 11.66
CA VAL A 237 -3.64 20.09 10.25
C VAL A 237 -4.23 18.72 9.87
N VAL A 238 -4.43 17.81 10.83
CA VAL A 238 -4.91 16.45 10.52
C VAL A 238 -6.37 16.38 10.06
N SER A 239 -6.67 15.43 9.18
CA SER A 239 -8.05 15.15 8.74
C SER A 239 -8.97 14.75 9.91
N THR A 240 -10.27 15.02 9.80
CA THR A 240 -11.29 14.68 10.82
C THR A 240 -11.22 13.21 11.26
N ARG A 241 -10.99 12.30 10.30
CA ARG A 241 -10.84 10.86 10.59
C ARG A 241 -9.61 10.59 11.46
N MET A 242 -8.47 11.22 11.16
CA MET A 242 -7.26 11.02 11.96
C MET A 242 -7.41 11.66 13.35
N LYS A 243 -8.08 12.81 13.47
CA LYS A 243 -8.41 13.40 14.79
C LYS A 243 -9.21 12.42 15.66
N SER A 244 -10.22 11.74 15.09
CA SER A 244 -10.97 10.71 15.83
C SER A 244 -10.11 9.52 16.27
N GLN A 245 -9.11 9.13 15.48
CA GLN A 245 -8.19 8.05 15.85
C GLN A 245 -7.23 8.45 16.97
N LEU A 246 -6.74 9.70 16.97
CA LEU A 246 -5.89 10.24 18.03
C LEU A 246 -6.68 10.36 19.35
N LEU A 247 -7.92 10.87 19.30
CA LEU A 247 -8.80 10.94 20.46
C LEU A 247 -9.15 9.56 21.03
N GLU A 248 -9.48 8.59 20.18
CA GLU A 248 -9.72 7.20 20.60
C GLU A 248 -8.47 6.59 21.26
N CYS A 249 -7.29 6.79 20.66
CA CYS A 249 -6.02 6.32 21.20
C CYS A 249 -5.75 6.92 22.60
N ALA A 250 -5.85 8.24 22.73
CA ALA A 250 -5.68 8.94 24.01
C ALA A 250 -6.68 8.43 25.06
N ARG A 251 -7.96 8.29 24.71
CA ARG A 251 -8.98 7.74 25.63
C ARG A 251 -8.64 6.32 26.09
N ARG A 252 -8.22 5.44 25.18
CA ARG A 252 -7.85 4.05 25.53
C ARG A 252 -6.61 3.99 26.41
N LEU A 253 -5.62 4.84 26.17
CA LEU A 253 -4.44 4.97 27.04
C LEU A 253 -4.81 5.46 28.44
N GLY A 254 -5.69 6.45 28.53
CA GLY A 254 -6.21 6.96 29.80
C GLY A 254 -6.99 5.90 30.59
N LEU A 255 -7.84 5.12 29.91
CA LEU A 255 -8.56 3.99 30.52
C LEU A 255 -7.63 2.87 31.00
N ALA A 256 -6.50 2.68 30.32
CA ALA A 256 -5.47 1.72 30.74
C ALA A 256 -4.56 2.27 31.86
N GLY A 257 -4.78 3.50 32.32
CA GLY A 257 -4.05 4.12 33.44
C GLY A 257 -2.70 4.72 33.06
N TYR A 258 -2.41 4.89 31.76
CA TYR A 258 -1.18 5.54 31.31
C TYR A 258 -1.27 7.06 31.46
N ARG A 259 -0.18 7.66 31.94
CA ARG A 259 -0.01 9.11 32.06
C ARG A 259 0.76 9.69 30.86
N ALA A 260 0.66 11.00 30.64
CA ALA A 260 1.33 11.71 29.55
C ALA A 260 2.86 11.46 29.53
N ASP A 261 3.52 11.50 30.68
CA ASP A 261 4.96 11.25 30.84
C ASP A 261 5.37 9.81 30.50
N GLN A 262 4.46 8.85 30.65
CA GLN A 262 4.69 7.46 30.27
C GLN A 262 4.60 7.30 28.75
N VAL A 263 3.70 8.01 28.09
CA VAL A 263 3.60 8.03 26.62
C VAL A 263 4.88 8.60 26.01
N GLU A 264 5.38 9.72 26.54
CA GLU A 264 6.62 10.34 26.06
C GLU A 264 7.84 9.42 26.25
N ARG A 265 7.94 8.76 27.40
CA ARG A 265 9.00 7.76 27.64
C ARG A 265 8.91 6.57 26.68
N ALA A 266 7.72 6.08 26.40
CA ALA A 266 7.54 4.98 25.45
C ALA A 266 7.98 5.38 24.03
N VAL A 267 7.74 6.63 23.62
CA VAL A 267 8.19 7.15 22.33
C VAL A 267 9.70 7.28 22.26
N ALA A 268 10.36 7.69 23.35
CA ALA A 268 11.82 7.75 23.42
C ALA A 268 12.47 6.36 23.30
N LEU A 269 11.75 5.30 23.68
CA LEU A 269 12.18 3.90 23.54
C LEU A 269 11.75 3.26 22.22
N TRP A 270 11.10 4.01 21.32
CA TRP A 270 10.61 3.47 20.05
C TRP A 270 11.77 3.04 19.14
N PRO A 271 11.84 1.78 18.69
CA PRO A 271 13.03 1.25 18.01
C PRO A 271 13.14 1.66 16.54
N TYR A 272 12.11 2.27 15.96
CA TYR A 272 12.07 2.60 14.54
C TYR A 272 12.33 4.10 14.30
N PRO A 273 12.97 4.46 13.17
CA PRO A 273 13.23 5.87 12.84
C PRO A 273 11.94 6.65 12.53
N THR A 274 10.87 5.95 12.14
CA THR A 274 9.56 6.53 11.85
C THR A 274 8.72 6.64 13.12
N ALA A 275 7.99 7.75 13.26
CA ALA A 275 7.04 7.92 14.36
C ALA A 275 5.96 6.80 14.35
N PRO A 276 5.57 6.27 15.52
CA PRO A 276 4.52 5.27 15.60
C PRO A 276 3.19 5.80 15.08
N THR A 277 2.39 4.93 14.47
CA THR A 277 0.96 5.22 14.27
C THR A 277 0.21 5.14 15.61
N PRO A 278 -0.97 5.79 15.76
CA PRO A 278 -1.74 5.73 17.01
C PRO A 278 -2.05 4.30 17.48
N THR A 279 -2.31 3.40 16.54
CA THR A 279 -2.56 1.98 16.83
C THR A 279 -1.30 1.25 17.28
N GLN A 280 -0.17 1.46 16.59
CA GLN A 280 1.12 0.86 16.98
C GLN A 280 1.56 1.33 18.37
N LEU A 281 1.38 2.61 18.70
CA LEU A 281 1.69 3.14 20.01
C LEU A 281 0.87 2.42 21.09
N LEU A 282 -0.44 2.29 20.87
CA LEU A 282 -1.35 1.63 21.81
C LEU A 282 -1.00 0.16 22.06
N ASP A 283 -0.65 -0.58 21.01
CA ASP A 283 -0.36 -2.01 21.09
C ASP A 283 1.00 -2.30 21.76
N ASN A 284 1.96 -1.37 21.65
CA ASN A 284 3.35 -1.61 22.09
C ASN A 284 3.72 -0.87 23.39
N ILE A 285 2.92 0.09 23.87
CA ILE A 285 3.30 0.93 25.04
C ILE A 285 3.61 0.11 26.30
N GLY A 286 2.88 -0.98 26.56
CA GLY A 286 3.13 -1.84 27.73
C GLY A 286 4.49 -2.55 27.64
N ALA A 287 4.83 -3.07 26.46
CA ALA A 287 6.12 -3.72 26.22
C ALA A 287 7.28 -2.73 26.33
N LEU A 288 7.13 -1.52 25.80
CA LEU A 288 8.16 -0.48 25.82
C LEU A 288 8.45 0.02 27.23
N LEU A 289 7.43 0.17 28.07
CA LEU A 289 7.59 0.65 29.45
C LEU A 289 8.00 -0.46 30.43
N GLY A 290 8.16 -1.70 29.97
CA GLY A 290 8.34 -2.86 30.85
C GLY A 290 7.17 -3.07 31.82
N ALA A 291 6.05 -2.40 31.58
CA ALA A 291 4.87 -2.48 32.41
C ALA A 291 4.09 -3.71 31.96
N ARG A 292 4.03 -4.74 32.81
CA ARG A 292 2.98 -5.75 32.67
C ARG A 292 1.65 -4.98 32.67
N PRO A 293 0.78 -5.18 31.65
CA PRO A 293 -0.53 -4.53 31.68
C PRO A 293 -1.17 -4.86 33.01
N ALA A 294 -1.77 -3.86 33.66
CA ALA A 294 -2.50 -4.03 34.90
C ALA A 294 -3.72 -4.92 34.61
N SER A 295 -3.47 -6.22 34.48
CA SER A 295 -4.48 -7.26 34.46
C SER A 295 -5.26 -7.05 35.73
N SER A 296 -6.55 -6.76 35.54
CA SER A 296 -7.55 -6.67 36.60
C SER A 296 -7.24 -7.74 37.64
N ARG A 297 -6.88 -7.31 38.85
CA ARG A 297 -6.70 -8.15 40.02
C ARG A 297 -8.07 -8.73 40.39
N ALA A 298 -8.54 -9.71 39.62
CA ALA A 298 -9.59 -10.61 40.05
C ALA A 298 -9.02 -11.37 41.25
N LYS A 299 -9.57 -11.11 42.43
CA LYS A 299 -9.27 -11.88 43.64
C LYS A 299 -9.44 -13.37 43.29
N PRO A 300 -8.43 -14.23 43.47
CA PRO A 300 -8.65 -15.66 43.35
C PRO A 300 -9.62 -16.05 44.47
N SER A 301 -10.82 -16.49 44.09
CA SER A 301 -11.72 -17.21 44.98
C SER A 301 -11.03 -18.49 45.41
N ILE A 302 -10.73 -18.59 46.70
CA ILE A 302 -10.18 -19.77 47.37
C ILE A 302 -11.12 -20.96 47.11
N PRO A 303 -10.67 -22.06 46.48
CA PRO A 303 -11.46 -23.28 46.47
C PRO A 303 -11.41 -23.92 47.86
N VAL A 304 -12.60 -24.12 48.41
CA VAL A 304 -12.87 -24.86 49.65
C VAL A 304 -12.35 -26.29 49.49
N ALA A 305 -11.60 -26.75 50.49
CA ALA A 305 -11.00 -28.07 50.58
C ALA A 305 -12.05 -29.19 50.66
N ALA A 306 -11.77 -30.32 50.01
CA ALA A 306 -12.36 -31.62 50.34
C ALA A 306 -11.23 -32.65 50.53
N PRO A 307 -11.38 -33.64 51.44
CA PRO A 307 -10.25 -34.39 52.00
C PRO A 307 -10.31 -35.88 51.62
N TRP A 308 -9.39 -36.39 50.80
CA TRP A 308 -9.24 -37.84 50.61
C TRP A 308 -7.76 -38.24 50.65
N GLY A 309 -7.50 -39.34 51.36
CA GLY A 309 -6.18 -39.76 51.85
C GLY A 309 -5.26 -40.42 50.82
N ALA A 310 -3.96 -40.34 51.15
CA ALA A 310 -2.93 -41.38 51.26
C ALA A 310 -2.92 -42.60 50.29
N PRO A 311 -1.76 -43.30 50.09
CA PRO A 311 -0.38 -42.82 50.06
C PRO A 311 0.56 -43.55 49.04
N VAL A 312 1.82 -43.11 48.99
CA VAL A 312 3.08 -43.81 48.58
C VAL A 312 3.24 -44.32 47.13
N ALA A 313 4.24 -43.76 46.42
CA ALA A 313 5.34 -44.55 45.80
C ALA A 313 6.46 -43.62 45.32
N ALA A 314 7.64 -43.82 45.88
CA ALA A 314 8.89 -43.17 45.50
C ALA A 314 9.45 -43.78 44.21
N VAL A 315 9.97 -42.95 43.30
CA VAL A 315 11.06 -43.34 42.39
C VAL A 315 12.04 -42.19 42.30
N SER A 316 13.22 -42.48 42.86
CA SER A 316 14.46 -41.73 42.76
C SER A 316 15.11 -42.01 41.42
N THR A 317 15.60 -40.99 40.72
CA THR A 317 16.75 -41.16 39.81
C THR A 317 17.48 -39.84 39.67
N ALA A 318 18.78 -39.94 39.97
CA ALA A 318 19.74 -38.86 40.08
C ALA A 318 20.14 -38.29 38.71
N TYR A 319 20.45 -37.00 38.68
CA TYR A 319 21.30 -36.38 37.66
C TYR A 319 22.36 -35.52 38.37
N PRO A 320 23.65 -35.62 38.00
CA PRO A 320 24.71 -34.82 38.59
C PRO A 320 24.81 -33.42 37.94
N PRO A 321 25.34 -32.41 38.66
CA PRO A 321 25.49 -31.06 38.16
C PRO A 321 26.76 -30.89 37.33
N ALA A 322 26.61 -30.33 36.12
CA ALA A 322 27.74 -29.85 35.32
C ALA A 322 28.18 -28.46 35.80
N THR A 323 29.49 -28.33 35.92
CA THR A 323 30.28 -27.25 36.47
C THR A 323 30.22 -25.96 35.65
N ALA A 324 30.23 -24.84 36.38
CA ALA A 324 30.41 -23.50 35.89
C ALA A 324 31.79 -23.31 35.21
N SER A 325 31.81 -22.61 34.08
CA SER A 325 33.03 -22.02 33.51
C SER A 325 32.77 -20.55 33.22
N SER A 326 33.46 -19.71 33.99
CA SER A 326 33.54 -18.27 33.82
C SER A 326 34.52 -17.94 32.69
N ALA A 327 34.06 -17.26 31.65
CA ALA A 327 34.94 -16.60 30.68
C ALA A 327 34.46 -15.16 30.46
N THR A 328 35.21 -14.26 31.09
CA THR A 328 35.15 -12.81 31.00
C THR A 328 35.57 -12.37 29.59
N ALA A 329 34.66 -11.78 28.81
CA ALA A 329 35.00 -11.10 27.57
C ALA A 329 34.42 -9.67 27.59
N ARG A 330 35.31 -8.68 27.71
CA ARG A 330 35.02 -7.25 27.51
C ARG A 330 34.78 -6.98 26.02
N PRO A 331 33.74 -6.22 25.64
CA PRO A 331 33.71 -5.55 24.35
C PRO A 331 34.47 -4.20 24.37
N PRO A 332 34.97 -3.74 23.21
CA PRO A 332 35.81 -2.55 23.08
C PRO A 332 35.02 -1.24 23.24
N ARG A 333 35.70 -0.23 23.79
CA ARG A 333 35.27 1.18 23.78
C ARG A 333 35.28 1.69 22.34
N PHE A 334 34.12 2.08 21.83
CA PHE A 334 34.03 3.00 20.69
C PHE A 334 33.91 4.42 21.24
N GLU A 335 34.93 5.24 20.98
CA GLU A 335 34.85 6.69 21.05
C GLU A 335 33.99 7.18 19.89
N CYS A 336 32.84 7.80 20.20
CA CYS A 336 32.03 8.49 19.20
C CYS A 336 32.50 9.94 19.11
N ALA A 337 33.06 10.28 17.95
CA ALA A 337 33.32 11.63 17.49
C ALA A 337 32.00 12.42 17.40
N ALA A 338 31.71 13.21 18.42
CA ALA A 338 30.62 14.17 18.43
C ALA A 338 31.18 15.57 18.67
N ASP A 339 31.84 16.18 17.67
CA ASP A 339 32.08 17.63 17.73
C ASP A 339 32.44 18.33 16.40
N ARG A 340 31.61 18.19 15.34
CA ARG A 340 31.78 19.03 14.12
C ARG A 340 30.50 19.52 13.43
N LYS A 341 29.29 19.30 13.96
CA LYS A 341 28.05 19.68 13.24
C LYS A 341 27.23 20.82 13.86
N THR A 342 27.62 21.39 15.00
CA THR A 342 26.85 22.45 15.66
C THR A 342 27.28 23.89 15.32
N ARG A 343 28.29 24.11 14.46
CA ARG A 343 28.71 25.47 14.06
C ARG A 343 28.14 25.99 12.74
N LYS A 344 27.42 25.20 11.95
CA LYS A 344 26.89 25.64 10.64
C LYS A 344 25.43 26.15 10.65
N TRP A 345 24.75 26.09 11.80
CA TRP A 345 23.35 26.54 11.90
C TRP A 345 23.19 27.99 12.38
N ALA A 346 24.22 28.58 12.99
CA ALA A 346 24.17 29.96 13.49
C ALA A 346 24.35 31.01 12.36
N ASP A 347 25.11 30.69 11.31
CA ASP A 347 25.39 31.64 10.23
C ASP A 347 24.22 31.78 9.23
N TRP A 348 23.34 30.78 9.14
CA TRP A 348 22.22 30.79 8.18
C TRP A 348 21.00 31.59 8.66
N LEU A 349 20.87 31.85 9.95
CA LEU A 349 19.77 32.65 10.51
C LEU A 349 20.05 34.16 10.53
N GLY A 350 21.30 34.59 10.27
CA GLY A 350 21.67 36.00 10.19
C GLY A 350 21.32 36.67 8.85
N GLU A 351 21.26 35.91 7.75
CA GLU A 351 21.03 36.47 6.40
C GLU A 351 19.55 36.68 6.03
N LEU A 352 18.61 36.30 6.90
CA LEU A 352 17.16 36.45 6.65
C LEU A 352 16.51 37.66 7.33
N SER A 353 17.27 38.53 8.02
CA SER A 353 16.73 39.76 8.63
C SER A 353 17.14 41.07 7.96
N GLU A 354 17.85 41.03 6.83
CA GLU A 354 18.30 42.24 6.11
C GLU A 354 17.93 42.27 4.60
N ALA A 355 16.95 41.47 4.17
CA ALA A 355 16.44 41.46 2.79
C ALA A 355 14.98 41.92 2.69
#